data_AF-A0A5B0D0W4-F1
#
_entry.id   AF-A0A5B0D0W4-F1
#
_cell.length_a   1.000
_cell.length_b   1.000
_cell.length_c   1.000
_cell.angle_alpha   90.00
_cell.angle_beta   90.00
_cell.angle_gamma   90.00
#
_symmetry.space_group_name_H-M   'P 1'
#
loop_
_entity.id
_entity.type
_entity.pdbx_description
1 polymer ?
#
loop_
_entity_poly.entity_id
_entity_poly.type
_entity_poly.pdbx_seq_one_letter_code
_entity_poly.pdbx_strand_id
1 'polypeptide(L)'
;MPAGAVPLPSRLAVGDLAWASVRACSLIAGLDGLPDPDRVAVAYRSDRVLTVDGTPPDVWSVYSGFWRTADGWVRTHGNYPHHARRLRDGLGLGADADARGVRTALLALTSREAVDRITAARGLAVPVRQEDPRDDERRRTTPLLAVDRAPSPAPRSRPDTRRHDARGSIPSVPLAGVRVLDLTRVIAGPVCTRTLALLGADVLRIDTPRLAEPEWQHLDTGHGKRSAVLDARSGRFEELLAAADVVVLGYRPAALDRLGLSPSDLAARHPGLVIAQLSAWGDDEPHRAGFDSLVQAESGISMVESADGERPGALPAQALDHSAGYLLAAAVIDVLERHRRDGDSWVVRTSLRRIAAELLGMPRNRHPEVEREIDLSAHTATFEVGGHRVSTARPALPGVEFAAPHLWGSDQPVW
;
A
#
# COMPACT_ATOMS: atom_id res chain seq x y z
N MET A 1 -18.10 21.26 -13.40
CA MET A 1 -17.27 21.73 -12.27
C MET A 1 -17.27 20.59 -11.26
N PRO A 2 -16.15 19.89 -10.99
CA PRO A 2 -16.24 18.83 -10.00
C PRO A 2 -16.53 19.45 -8.62
N ALA A 3 -17.20 18.69 -7.76
CA ALA A 3 -17.22 18.90 -6.32
C ALA A 3 -15.78 19.19 -5.85
N GLY A 4 -15.60 20.12 -4.90
CA GLY A 4 -14.33 20.82 -4.64
C GLY A 4 -13.06 19.96 -4.48
N ALA A 5 -11.89 20.60 -4.43
CA ALA A 5 -10.60 19.92 -4.29
C ALA A 5 -10.57 18.96 -3.08
N VAL A 6 -9.85 17.84 -3.23
CA VAL A 6 -9.60 16.88 -2.14
C VAL A 6 -8.69 17.58 -1.10
N PRO A 7 -9.14 17.79 0.15
CA PRO A 7 -8.43 18.60 1.14
C PRO A 7 -7.24 17.84 1.76
N LEU A 8 -6.19 17.65 0.97
CA LEU A 8 -4.90 17.11 1.37
C LEU A 8 -3.84 18.20 1.18
N PRO A 9 -3.63 19.08 2.19
CA PRO A 9 -2.81 20.27 2.05
C PRO A 9 -1.34 19.90 1.82
N SER A 10 -0.79 20.32 0.68
CA SER A 10 0.57 19.99 0.23
C SER A 10 1.05 20.99 -0.83
N ARG A 11 2.37 21.18 -0.93
CA ARG A 11 2.98 21.95 -2.04
C ARG A 11 2.96 21.19 -3.36
N LEU A 12 2.75 19.88 -3.30
CA LEU A 12 2.52 18.99 -4.44
C LEU A 12 1.01 18.77 -4.64
N ALA A 13 0.62 18.32 -5.84
CA ALA A 13 -0.78 18.05 -6.20
C ALA A 13 -1.31 16.73 -5.59
N VAL A 14 -1.16 16.55 -4.27
CA VAL A 14 -1.58 15.33 -3.57
C VAL A 14 -3.08 15.11 -3.68
N GLY A 15 -3.89 16.17 -3.54
CA GLY A 15 -5.34 16.09 -3.71
C GLY A 15 -5.75 15.62 -5.11
N ASP A 16 -5.07 16.12 -6.16
CA ASP A 16 -5.34 15.71 -7.54
C ASP A 16 -4.90 14.28 -7.81
N LEU A 17 -3.74 13.85 -7.29
CA LEU A 17 -3.29 12.47 -7.38
C LEU A 17 -4.29 11.53 -6.68
N ALA A 18 -4.75 11.91 -5.50
CA ALA A 18 -5.72 11.13 -4.73
C ALA A 18 -7.05 11.01 -5.48
N TRP A 19 -7.56 12.13 -5.98
CA TRP A 19 -8.77 12.17 -6.81
C TRP A 19 -8.63 11.31 -8.06
N ALA A 20 -7.57 11.49 -8.83
CA ALA A 20 -7.33 10.75 -10.07
C ALA A 20 -7.25 9.24 -9.81
N SER A 21 -6.55 8.83 -8.75
CA SER A 21 -6.39 7.41 -8.39
C SER A 21 -7.73 6.77 -8.01
N VAL A 22 -8.52 7.42 -7.14
CA VAL A 22 -9.84 6.92 -6.74
C VAL A 22 -10.83 6.96 -7.90
N ARG A 23 -10.78 8.03 -8.72
CA ARG A 23 -11.68 8.19 -9.86
C ARG A 23 -11.40 7.16 -10.95
N ALA A 24 -10.14 6.88 -11.26
CA ALA A 24 -9.76 5.82 -12.19
C ALA A 24 -10.34 4.47 -11.74
N CYS A 25 -10.18 4.13 -10.45
CA CYS A 25 -10.75 2.91 -9.89
C CYS A 25 -12.29 2.88 -9.92
N SER A 26 -12.95 4.01 -9.64
CA SER A 26 -14.41 4.10 -9.66
C SER A 26 -14.97 3.93 -11.08
N LEU A 27 -14.31 4.54 -12.08
CA LEU A 27 -14.70 4.47 -13.48
C LEU A 27 -14.55 3.05 -14.04
N ILE A 28 -13.41 2.39 -13.78
CA ILE A 28 -13.18 1.03 -14.29
C ILE A 28 -14.07 0.00 -13.60
N ALA A 29 -14.42 0.23 -12.33
CA ALA A 29 -15.38 -0.59 -11.61
C ALA A 29 -16.85 -0.34 -12.02
N GLY A 30 -17.12 0.59 -12.94
CA GLY A 30 -18.47 0.92 -13.39
C GLY A 30 -19.35 1.53 -12.30
N LEU A 31 -18.76 2.20 -11.30
CA LEU A 31 -19.52 2.80 -10.21
C LEU A 31 -20.17 4.12 -10.64
N ASP A 32 -21.46 4.25 -10.36
CA ASP A 32 -22.20 5.48 -10.57
C ASP A 32 -21.81 6.57 -9.56
N GLY A 33 -21.86 7.82 -10.00
CA GLY A 33 -21.58 9.00 -9.17
C GLY A 33 -20.11 9.43 -9.16
N LEU A 34 -19.85 10.57 -8.51
CA LEU A 34 -18.50 11.09 -8.28
C LEU A 34 -18.04 10.70 -6.88
N PRO A 35 -16.73 10.42 -6.68
CA PRO A 35 -16.16 10.36 -5.35
C PRO A 35 -16.42 11.66 -4.59
N ASP A 36 -16.56 11.53 -3.28
CA ASP A 36 -16.71 12.65 -2.35
C ASP A 36 -15.30 13.12 -1.93
N PRO A 37 -14.89 14.37 -2.23
CA PRO A 37 -13.54 14.84 -1.96
C PRO A 37 -13.12 14.74 -0.49
N ASP A 38 -14.04 15.01 0.45
CA ASP A 38 -13.76 14.92 1.88
C ASP A 38 -13.56 13.46 2.31
N ARG A 39 -14.39 12.56 1.78
CA ARG A 39 -14.26 11.11 1.99
C ARG A 39 -12.95 10.57 1.44
N VAL A 40 -12.50 11.05 0.27
CA VAL A 40 -11.18 10.70 -0.29
C VAL A 40 -10.07 11.13 0.67
N ALA A 41 -10.11 12.37 1.18
CA ALA A 41 -9.10 12.87 2.10
C ALA A 41 -9.10 12.14 3.46
N VAL A 42 -10.27 11.74 3.96
CA VAL A 42 -10.40 10.92 5.17
C VAL A 42 -9.86 9.51 4.95
N ALA A 43 -10.17 8.89 3.80
CA ALA A 43 -9.67 7.56 3.46
C ALA A 43 -8.15 7.52 3.24
N TYR A 44 -7.53 8.59 2.74
CA TYR A 44 -6.07 8.72 2.63
C TYR A 44 -5.37 8.96 3.97
N ARG A 45 -6.13 9.38 5.00
CA ARG A 45 -5.66 9.61 6.38
C ARG A 45 -6.28 8.59 7.33
N SER A 46 -6.57 7.39 6.83
CA SER A 46 -7.31 6.38 7.58
C SER A 46 -6.61 5.97 8.89
N ASP A 47 -5.27 5.97 8.88
CA ASP A 47 -4.40 5.78 10.04
C ASP A 47 -4.61 6.81 11.17
N ARG A 48 -5.11 8.01 10.84
CA ARG A 48 -5.32 9.12 11.80
C ARG A 48 -6.74 9.19 12.34
N VAL A 49 -7.69 8.55 11.68
CA VAL A 49 -9.12 8.54 12.08
C VAL A 49 -9.53 7.23 12.73
N LEU A 50 -8.72 6.17 12.57
CA LEU A 50 -8.93 4.90 13.24
C LEU A 50 -8.93 5.09 14.77
N THR A 51 -9.95 4.56 15.44
CA THR A 51 -9.99 4.45 16.90
C THR A 51 -10.47 3.07 17.33
N VAL A 52 -9.94 2.59 18.45
CA VAL A 52 -10.37 1.37 19.14
C VAL A 52 -10.84 1.79 20.53
N ASP A 53 -12.10 1.52 20.85
CA ASP A 53 -12.78 1.98 22.07
C ASP A 53 -12.66 3.50 22.27
N GLY A 54 -12.71 4.26 21.16
CA GLY A 54 -12.58 5.72 21.15
C GLY A 54 -11.15 6.23 21.32
N THR A 55 -10.15 5.35 21.41
CA THR A 55 -8.74 5.73 21.55
C THR A 55 -7.99 5.51 20.23
N PRO A 56 -7.23 6.48 19.71
CA PRO A 56 -6.38 6.26 18.54
C PRO A 56 -5.25 5.28 18.89
N PRO A 57 -4.92 4.31 18.02
CA PRO A 57 -3.84 3.37 18.28
C PRO A 57 -2.46 4.07 18.24
N ASP A 58 -1.46 3.46 18.87
CA ASP A 58 -0.07 3.90 18.73
C ASP A 58 0.50 3.41 17.39
N VAL A 59 0.35 4.24 16.36
CA VAL A 59 0.71 3.94 14.97
C VAL A 59 2.21 4.16 14.70
N TRP A 60 2.85 5.10 15.40
CA TRP A 60 4.15 5.65 15.01
C TRP A 60 5.20 5.50 16.10
N SER A 61 6.24 4.71 15.79
CA SER A 61 7.36 4.56 16.71
C SER A 61 8.18 5.85 16.83
N VAL A 62 8.64 6.13 18.05
CA VAL A 62 9.63 7.19 18.34
C VAL A 62 10.95 7.03 17.54
N TYR A 63 11.21 5.84 17.00
CA TYR A 63 12.35 5.52 16.15
C TYR A 63 12.12 5.79 14.66
N SER A 64 10.91 6.19 14.27
CA SER A 64 10.54 6.54 12.89
C SER A 64 10.54 8.06 12.74
N GLY A 65 11.70 8.68 12.54
CA GLY A 65 11.81 10.14 12.40
C GLY A 65 12.64 10.62 11.20
N PHE A 66 12.61 11.94 10.99
CA PHE A 66 13.70 12.66 10.34
C PHE A 66 14.73 13.02 11.40
N TRP A 67 16.00 12.75 11.12
CA TRP A 67 17.10 12.98 12.04
C TRP A 67 18.19 13.77 11.36
N ARG A 68 18.64 14.83 12.03
CA ARG A 68 19.77 15.63 11.56
C ARG A 68 21.05 14.83 11.70
N THR A 69 21.86 14.84 10.67
CA THR A 69 23.23 14.30 10.64
C THR A 69 24.24 15.44 10.55
N ALA A 70 25.53 15.14 10.56
CA ALA A 70 26.60 16.14 10.49
C ALA A 70 26.55 17.02 9.22
N ASP A 71 25.97 16.49 8.14
CA ASP A 71 25.98 17.05 6.79
C ASP A 71 24.59 17.14 6.14
N GLY A 72 23.51 16.77 6.85
CA GLY A 72 22.18 16.71 6.25
C GLY A 72 21.13 16.07 7.16
N TRP A 73 20.27 15.24 6.56
CA TRP A 73 19.20 14.54 7.25
C TRP A 73 19.07 13.12 6.74
N VAL A 74 18.69 12.22 7.64
CA VAL A 74 18.24 10.86 7.30
C VAL A 74 16.81 10.64 7.74
N ARG A 75 16.07 9.82 7.00
CA ARG A 75 14.76 9.30 7.40
C ARG A 75 14.93 7.85 7.82
N THR A 76 14.50 7.52 9.03
CA THR A 76 14.47 6.12 9.52
C THR A 76 13.06 5.57 9.52
N HIS A 77 12.94 4.24 9.46
CA HIS A 77 11.69 3.54 9.67
C HIS A 77 11.84 2.49 10.79
N GLY A 78 11.24 2.76 11.94
CA GLY A 78 11.32 1.96 13.17
C GLY A 78 9.96 1.46 13.70
N ASN A 79 8.88 1.55 12.91
CA ASN A 79 7.51 1.25 13.37
C ASN A 79 7.29 -0.20 13.82
N TYR A 80 8.14 -1.14 13.39
CA TYR A 80 8.09 -2.53 13.85
C TYR A 80 9.17 -2.74 14.92
N PRO A 81 8.91 -3.53 15.99
CA PRO A 81 9.89 -3.76 17.06
C PRO A 81 11.24 -4.26 16.55
N HIS A 82 11.25 -5.11 15.53
CA HIS A 82 12.48 -5.61 14.92
C HIS A 82 13.20 -4.56 14.05
N HIS A 83 12.50 -3.56 13.50
CA HIS A 83 13.13 -2.43 12.82
C HIS A 83 13.75 -1.45 13.82
N ALA A 84 13.03 -1.11 14.91
CA ALA A 84 13.54 -0.30 16.00
C ALA A 84 14.82 -0.90 16.61
N ARG A 85 14.83 -2.21 16.86
CA ARG A 85 16.02 -2.92 17.35
C ARG A 85 17.20 -2.77 16.40
N ARG A 86 17.01 -3.04 15.10
CA ARG A 86 18.08 -2.97 14.10
C ARG A 86 18.61 -1.55 13.88
N LEU A 87 17.75 -0.53 14.02
CA LEU A 87 18.19 0.87 14.03
C LEU A 87 19.18 1.10 15.18
N ARG A 88 18.83 0.68 16.40
CA ARG A 88 19.70 0.81 17.57
C ARG A 88 20.99 0.01 17.41
N ASP A 89 20.90 -1.24 16.96
CA ASP A 89 22.06 -2.09 16.70
C ASP A 89 23.03 -1.42 15.71
N GLY A 90 22.52 -0.86 14.61
CA GLY A 90 23.34 -0.14 13.62
C GLY A 90 23.99 1.14 14.16
N LEU A 91 23.37 1.78 15.15
CA LEU A 91 23.92 2.95 15.82
C LEU A 91 24.80 2.61 17.04
N GLY A 92 24.96 1.32 17.37
CA GLY A 92 25.70 0.88 18.55
C GLY A 92 25.03 1.29 19.87
N LEU A 93 23.70 1.43 19.88
CA LEU A 93 22.92 1.88 21.04
C LEU A 93 22.37 0.69 21.84
N GLY A 94 22.31 0.84 23.17
CA GLY A 94 21.71 -0.14 24.07
C GLY A 94 20.19 -0.28 23.89
N ALA A 95 19.61 -1.34 24.47
CA ALA A 95 18.18 -1.64 24.34
C ALA A 95 17.25 -0.53 24.86
N ASP A 96 17.69 0.17 25.91
CA ASP A 96 16.94 1.25 26.58
C ASP A 96 17.17 2.63 25.94
N ALA A 97 17.94 2.72 24.86
CA ALA A 97 18.20 3.99 24.20
C ALA A 97 16.92 4.55 23.55
N ASP A 98 16.55 5.76 23.96
CA ASP A 98 15.38 6.48 23.48
C ASP A 98 15.68 7.33 22.21
N ALA A 99 14.71 8.15 21.81
CA ALA A 99 14.86 9.08 20.69
C ALA A 99 15.99 10.10 20.90
N ARG A 100 16.37 10.43 22.14
CA ARG A 100 17.49 11.33 22.43
C ARG A 100 18.82 10.64 22.13
N GLY A 101 18.95 9.38 22.54
CA GLY A 101 20.12 8.55 22.20
C GLY A 101 20.34 8.42 20.69
N VAL A 102 19.25 8.14 19.95
CA VAL A 102 19.29 8.07 18.47
C VAL A 102 19.72 9.40 17.86
N ARG A 103 19.15 10.52 18.33
CA ARG A 103 19.52 11.87 17.87
C ARG A 103 21.00 12.16 18.09
N THR A 104 21.52 11.90 19.29
CA THR A 104 22.93 12.15 19.61
C THR A 104 23.86 11.33 18.72
N ALA A 105 23.56 10.05 18.50
CA ALA A 105 24.37 9.19 17.64
C ALA A 105 24.38 9.68 16.17
N LEU A 106 23.21 10.07 15.64
CA LEU A 106 23.08 10.50 14.25
C LEU A 106 23.74 11.85 13.97
N LEU A 107 23.74 12.79 14.93
CA LEU A 107 24.42 14.08 14.80
C LEU A 107 25.93 13.96 14.60
N ALA A 108 26.54 12.86 15.05
CA ALA A 108 27.98 12.61 14.94
C ALA A 108 28.40 11.91 13.64
N LEU A 109 27.44 11.52 12.79
CA LEU A 109 27.68 10.78 11.55
C LEU A 109 27.32 11.63 10.35
N THR A 110 27.96 11.40 9.21
CA THR A 110 27.40 11.84 7.91
C THR A 110 26.13 11.05 7.59
N SER A 111 25.26 11.60 6.73
CA SER A 111 24.06 10.92 6.25
C SER A 111 24.39 9.58 5.61
N ARG A 112 25.48 9.53 4.85
CA ARG A 112 25.98 8.29 4.23
C ARG A 112 26.38 7.26 5.28
N GLU A 113 27.23 7.61 6.24
CA GLU A 113 27.68 6.69 7.28
C GLU A 113 26.52 6.17 8.13
N ALA A 114 25.57 7.04 8.48
CA ALA A 114 24.37 6.66 9.21
C ALA A 114 23.57 5.60 8.45
N VAL A 115 23.27 5.85 7.17
CA VAL A 115 22.51 4.91 6.32
C VAL A 115 23.27 3.60 6.13
N ASP A 116 24.57 3.65 5.87
CA ASP A 116 25.40 2.47 5.68
C ASP A 116 25.42 1.59 6.94
N ARG A 117 25.63 2.19 8.12
CA ARG A 117 25.64 1.46 9.40
C ARG A 117 24.28 0.84 9.73
N ILE A 118 23.20 1.61 9.58
CA ILE A 118 21.84 1.13 9.87
C ILE A 118 21.46 0.00 8.91
N THR A 119 21.78 0.15 7.63
CA THR A 119 21.47 -0.85 6.59
C THR A 119 22.31 -2.12 6.75
N ALA A 120 23.58 -2.00 7.14
CA ALA A 120 24.44 -3.15 7.48
C ALA A 120 23.86 -3.97 8.64
N ALA A 121 23.21 -3.32 9.61
CA ALA A 121 22.45 -3.97 10.68
C ALA A 121 21.04 -4.44 10.24
N ARG A 122 20.72 -4.35 8.94
CA ARG A 122 19.40 -4.66 8.34
C ARG A 122 18.26 -3.75 8.84
N GLY A 123 18.60 -2.62 9.43
CA GLY A 123 17.69 -1.53 9.74
C GLY A 123 17.31 -0.78 8.47
N LEU A 124 16.43 0.22 8.62
CA LEU A 124 15.88 0.96 7.49
C LEU A 124 16.13 2.44 7.68
N ALA A 125 16.99 2.99 6.82
CA ALA A 125 17.24 4.42 6.72
C ALA A 125 17.56 4.79 5.28
N VAL A 126 17.23 6.03 4.91
CA VAL A 126 17.61 6.64 3.64
C VAL A 126 18.08 8.06 3.89
N PRO A 127 18.98 8.61 3.04
CA PRO A 127 19.27 10.03 3.09
C PRO A 127 18.02 10.81 2.65
N VAL A 128 17.78 11.96 3.27
CA VAL A 128 16.86 12.94 2.71
C VAL A 128 17.58 13.64 1.57
N ARG A 129 17.04 13.54 0.35
CA ARG A 129 17.64 14.16 -0.83
C ARG A 129 16.88 15.42 -1.22
N GLN A 130 17.55 16.25 -2.02
CA GLN A 130 16.87 17.26 -2.81
C GLN A 130 16.17 16.59 -4.00
N GLU A 131 15.16 17.25 -4.53
CA GLU A 131 14.51 16.82 -5.76
C GLU A 131 15.49 16.81 -6.93
N ASP A 132 15.42 15.78 -7.77
CA ASP A 132 16.13 15.70 -9.04
C ASP A 132 15.12 15.53 -10.19
N PRO A 133 14.68 16.64 -10.81
CA PRO A 133 13.68 16.61 -11.87
C PRO A 133 14.07 15.72 -13.06
N ARG A 134 15.36 15.53 -13.33
CA ARG A 134 15.84 14.69 -14.44
C ARG A 134 15.70 13.20 -14.11
N ASP A 135 15.93 12.80 -12.86
CA ASP A 135 15.66 11.42 -12.42
C ASP A 135 14.16 11.11 -12.49
N ASP A 136 13.32 12.04 -12.02
CA ASP A 136 11.87 11.86 -12.06
C ASP A 136 11.32 11.85 -13.48
N GLU A 137 11.82 12.71 -14.38
CA GLU A 137 11.44 12.68 -15.80
C GLU A 137 11.82 11.35 -16.47
N ARG A 138 13.04 10.86 -16.24
CA ARG A 138 13.45 9.53 -16.71
C ARG A 138 12.51 8.44 -16.19
N ARG A 139 12.14 8.47 -14.90
CA ARG A 139 11.23 7.47 -14.32
C ARG A 139 9.81 7.57 -14.88
N ARG A 140 9.35 8.76 -15.28
CA ARG A 140 8.05 8.94 -15.94
C ARG A 140 8.02 8.43 -17.39
N THR A 141 9.17 8.12 -18.00
CA THR A 141 9.20 7.47 -19.33
C THR A 141 8.67 6.04 -19.29
N THR A 142 8.65 5.39 -18.12
CA THR A 142 7.97 4.11 -17.93
C THR A 142 6.51 4.31 -17.53
N PRO A 143 5.61 3.40 -17.89
CA PRO A 143 4.20 3.47 -17.50
C PRO A 143 4.05 3.60 -15.98
N LEU A 144 3.04 4.36 -15.54
CA LEU A 144 2.69 4.43 -14.11
C LEU A 144 2.31 3.06 -13.56
N LEU A 145 1.62 2.26 -14.38
CA LEU A 145 1.31 0.85 -14.20
C LEU A 145 1.82 0.10 -15.42
N ALA A 146 2.77 -0.82 -15.24
CA ALA A 146 3.15 -1.76 -16.29
C ALA A 146 2.14 -2.90 -16.32
N VAL A 147 1.59 -3.22 -17.49
CA VAL A 147 0.60 -4.29 -17.68
C VAL A 147 1.07 -5.15 -18.84
N ASP A 148 1.57 -6.34 -18.51
CA ASP A 148 2.19 -7.25 -19.46
C ASP A 148 1.50 -8.61 -19.44
N ARG A 149 1.30 -9.22 -20.61
CA ARG A 149 0.93 -10.63 -20.70
C ARG A 149 2.14 -11.48 -20.29
N ALA A 150 1.96 -12.38 -19.34
CA ALA A 150 3.00 -13.33 -18.95
C ALA A 150 3.03 -14.51 -19.93
N PRO A 151 4.22 -14.96 -20.36
CA PRO A 151 4.35 -16.25 -21.02
C PRO A 151 3.89 -17.36 -20.07
N SER A 152 2.84 -18.07 -20.43
CA SER A 152 2.34 -19.23 -19.66
C SER A 152 2.04 -20.40 -20.61
N PRO A 153 2.12 -21.64 -20.12
CA PRO A 153 1.56 -22.80 -20.83
C PRO A 153 0.10 -22.57 -21.22
N ALA A 154 -0.38 -23.31 -22.23
CA ALA A 154 -1.79 -23.27 -22.60
C ALA A 154 -2.68 -23.52 -21.36
N PRO A 155 -3.82 -22.82 -21.22
CA PRO A 155 -4.73 -23.02 -20.10
C PRO A 155 -5.08 -24.49 -19.93
N ARG A 156 -5.00 -24.96 -18.68
CA ARG A 156 -5.84 -26.09 -18.28
C ARG A 156 -7.26 -25.56 -18.18
N SER A 157 -8.20 -26.23 -18.83
CA SER A 157 -9.63 -25.91 -18.74
C SER A 157 -10.03 -25.86 -17.26
N ARG A 158 -10.17 -24.66 -16.70
CA ARG A 158 -10.78 -24.51 -15.38
C ARG A 158 -12.29 -24.65 -15.57
N PRO A 159 -12.99 -25.41 -14.73
CA PRO A 159 -14.44 -25.31 -14.66
C PRO A 159 -14.77 -23.84 -14.47
N ASP A 160 -15.59 -23.27 -15.35
CA ASP A 160 -16.05 -21.90 -15.22
C ASP A 160 -16.93 -21.78 -13.97
N THR A 161 -16.33 -21.48 -12.83
CA THR A 161 -17.06 -21.24 -11.58
C THR A 161 -17.78 -19.90 -11.60
N ARG A 162 -17.58 -19.06 -12.62
CA ARG A 162 -18.31 -17.78 -12.80
C ARG A 162 -19.72 -17.98 -13.33
N ARG A 163 -20.08 -19.21 -13.71
CA ARG A 163 -21.40 -19.57 -14.25
C ARG A 163 -22.47 -19.83 -13.18
N HIS A 164 -22.26 -19.44 -11.92
CA HIS A 164 -23.34 -19.40 -10.94
C HIS A 164 -23.97 -18.00 -10.88
N ASP A 165 -25.28 -18.01 -11.18
CA ASP A 165 -26.27 -16.96 -10.93
C ASP A 165 -26.42 -15.81 -11.93
N ALA A 166 -26.60 -16.14 -13.21
CA ALA A 166 -27.37 -15.31 -14.15
C ALA A 166 -28.91 -15.44 -13.96
N ARG A 167 -29.37 -15.86 -12.77
CA ARG A 167 -30.81 -15.99 -12.42
C ARG A 167 -31.09 -15.40 -11.05
N GLY A 168 -31.02 -14.07 -10.95
CA GLY A 168 -31.48 -13.34 -9.77
C GLY A 168 -31.12 -11.87 -9.87
N SER A 169 -32.12 -11.00 -9.80
CA SER A 169 -32.01 -9.54 -9.89
C SER A 169 -31.38 -8.92 -8.62
N ILE A 170 -30.15 -9.27 -8.30
CA ILE A 170 -29.33 -8.58 -7.29
C ILE A 170 -28.35 -7.68 -8.07
N PRO A 171 -28.11 -6.41 -7.68
CA PRO A 171 -27.09 -5.60 -8.34
C PRO A 171 -25.77 -6.37 -8.33
N SER A 172 -25.28 -6.75 -9.51
CA SER A 172 -24.04 -7.52 -9.64
C SER A 172 -22.87 -6.65 -9.21
N VAL A 173 -22.26 -6.95 -8.07
CA VAL A 173 -21.00 -6.29 -7.68
C VAL A 173 -19.89 -6.70 -8.66
N PRO A 174 -19.02 -5.78 -9.11
CA PRO A 174 -18.17 -5.97 -10.30
C PRO A 174 -17.24 -7.19 -10.26
N LEU A 175 -16.84 -7.64 -9.08
CA LEU A 175 -15.89 -8.72 -8.86
C LEU A 175 -16.51 -9.95 -8.17
N ALA A 176 -17.84 -10.09 -8.20
CA ALA A 176 -18.52 -11.27 -7.68
C ALA A 176 -17.90 -12.56 -8.25
N GLY A 177 -17.52 -13.49 -7.36
CA GLY A 177 -16.94 -14.78 -7.72
C GLY A 177 -15.44 -14.76 -8.07
N VAL A 178 -14.76 -13.60 -8.02
CA VAL A 178 -13.31 -13.50 -8.19
C VAL A 178 -12.60 -13.84 -6.87
N ARG A 179 -11.66 -14.79 -6.91
CA ARG A 179 -10.83 -15.14 -5.75
C ARG A 179 -9.50 -14.41 -5.77
N VAL A 180 -9.20 -13.66 -4.72
CA VAL A 180 -7.96 -12.88 -4.59
C VAL A 180 -7.15 -13.42 -3.41
N LEU A 181 -5.93 -13.85 -3.68
CA LEU A 181 -4.95 -14.17 -2.65
C LEU A 181 -4.11 -12.93 -2.35
N ASP A 182 -4.28 -12.37 -1.15
CA ASP A 182 -3.59 -11.18 -0.67
C ASP A 182 -2.31 -11.59 0.09
N LEU A 183 -1.15 -11.36 -0.55
CA LEU A 183 0.19 -11.55 0.02
C LEU A 183 0.87 -10.19 0.25
N THR A 184 0.11 -9.23 0.78
CA THR A 184 0.56 -7.86 1.01
C THR A 184 0.57 -7.52 2.50
N ARG A 185 1.27 -6.45 2.87
CA ARG A 185 1.32 -5.88 4.22
C ARG A 185 1.38 -4.36 4.14
N VAL A 186 1.32 -3.68 5.29
CA VAL A 186 1.43 -2.21 5.37
C VAL A 186 0.16 -1.54 4.79
N ILE A 187 0.25 -0.71 3.75
CA ILE A 187 -0.88 0.13 3.31
C ILE A 187 -1.24 -0.11 1.84
N ALA A 188 -0.31 0.08 0.91
CA ALA A 188 -0.67 0.11 -0.51
C ALA A 188 -1.28 -1.19 -1.07
N GLY A 189 -0.65 -2.33 -0.78
CA GLY A 189 -1.21 -3.63 -1.14
C GLY A 189 -2.55 -3.90 -0.44
N PRO A 190 -2.65 -3.68 0.88
CA PRO A 190 -3.92 -3.82 1.60
C PRO A 190 -5.03 -2.87 1.13
N VAL A 191 -4.71 -1.66 0.67
CA VAL A 191 -5.65 -0.73 0.03
C VAL A 191 -6.13 -1.30 -1.31
N CYS A 192 -5.23 -1.87 -2.11
CA CYS A 192 -5.60 -2.57 -3.35
C CYS A 192 -6.58 -3.70 -3.06
N THR A 193 -6.25 -4.62 -2.15
CA THR A 193 -7.06 -5.82 -1.91
C THR A 193 -8.35 -5.51 -1.16
N ARG A 194 -8.36 -4.51 -0.26
CA ARG A 194 -9.60 -3.99 0.33
C ARG A 194 -10.52 -3.43 -0.76
N THR A 195 -9.97 -2.66 -1.70
CA THR A 195 -10.76 -2.13 -2.82
C THR A 195 -11.37 -3.25 -3.68
N LEU A 196 -10.64 -4.32 -3.94
CA LEU A 196 -11.19 -5.48 -4.65
C LEU A 196 -12.30 -6.19 -3.84
N ALA A 197 -12.12 -6.33 -2.51
CA ALA A 197 -13.15 -6.90 -1.63
C ALA A 197 -14.44 -6.05 -1.61
N LEU A 198 -14.32 -4.72 -1.55
CA LEU A 198 -15.44 -3.78 -1.62
C LEU A 198 -16.27 -3.92 -2.90
N LEU A 199 -15.63 -4.37 -3.98
CA LEU A 199 -16.25 -4.60 -5.27
C LEU A 199 -16.74 -6.05 -5.45
N GLY A 200 -16.70 -6.86 -4.39
CA GLY A 200 -17.31 -8.20 -4.35
C GLY A 200 -16.35 -9.38 -4.51
N ALA A 201 -15.03 -9.15 -4.57
CA ALA A 201 -14.07 -10.24 -4.61
C ALA A 201 -13.98 -10.99 -3.27
N ASP A 202 -13.81 -12.31 -3.31
CA ASP A 202 -13.49 -13.12 -2.13
C ASP A 202 -11.98 -13.05 -1.87
N VAL A 203 -11.61 -12.16 -0.95
CA VAL A 203 -10.21 -11.86 -0.63
C VAL A 203 -9.77 -12.65 0.60
N LEU A 204 -8.81 -13.55 0.40
CA LEU A 204 -8.12 -14.26 1.48
C LEU A 204 -6.69 -13.73 1.60
N ARG A 205 -6.42 -13.05 2.72
CA ARG A 205 -5.08 -12.62 3.08
C ARG A 205 -4.33 -13.72 3.82
N ILE A 206 -3.08 -13.97 3.39
CA ILE A 206 -2.17 -14.90 4.04
C ILE A 206 -0.97 -14.17 4.61
N ASP A 207 -0.79 -14.28 5.93
CA ASP A 207 0.39 -13.78 6.64
C ASP A 207 1.30 -14.93 7.14
N THR A 208 2.58 -14.61 7.31
CA THR A 208 3.58 -15.54 7.83
C THR A 208 3.43 -15.76 9.34
N PRO A 209 3.57 -17.01 9.85
CA PRO A 209 3.52 -17.29 11.29
C PRO A 209 4.68 -16.65 12.08
N ARG A 210 5.73 -16.21 11.38
CA ARG A 210 6.96 -15.67 12.00
C ARG A 210 6.94 -14.18 12.31
N LEU A 211 5.99 -13.42 11.75
CA LEU A 211 5.97 -11.96 11.88
C LEU A 211 4.54 -11.47 12.05
N ALA A 212 4.18 -11.11 13.28
CA ALA A 212 2.88 -10.50 13.59
C ALA A 212 2.66 -9.21 12.79
N GLU A 213 1.41 -8.97 12.39
CA GLU A 213 0.95 -7.67 11.88
C GLU A 213 0.54 -6.78 13.07
N PRO A 214 0.90 -5.48 13.07
CA PRO A 214 0.31 -4.53 13.98
C PRO A 214 -1.22 -4.53 13.81
N GLU A 215 -1.95 -4.83 14.88
CA GLU A 215 -3.40 -5.04 14.84
C GLU A 215 -4.16 -3.88 14.21
N TRP A 216 -3.77 -2.64 14.52
CA TRP A 216 -4.38 -1.45 13.95
C TRP A 216 -4.31 -1.40 12.42
N GLN A 217 -3.23 -1.91 11.79
CA GLN A 217 -3.09 -1.94 10.33
C GLN A 217 -4.12 -2.89 9.72
N HIS A 218 -4.34 -4.03 10.37
CA HIS A 218 -5.35 -4.99 9.96
C HIS A 218 -6.77 -4.44 10.16
N LEU A 219 -7.05 -3.78 11.29
CA LEU A 219 -8.35 -3.18 11.53
C LEU A 219 -8.68 -2.07 10.52
N ASP A 220 -7.70 -1.25 10.13
CA ASP A 220 -7.89 -0.19 9.14
C ASP A 220 -8.16 -0.73 7.72
N THR A 221 -7.38 -1.73 7.28
CA THR A 221 -7.38 -2.17 5.88
C THR A 221 -8.02 -3.53 5.65
N GLY A 222 -8.49 -4.21 6.71
CA GLY A 222 -9.02 -5.59 6.69
C GLY A 222 -10.48 -5.73 6.27
N HIS A 223 -11.20 -4.63 6.08
CA HIS A 223 -12.62 -4.64 5.73
C HIS A 223 -12.93 -5.53 4.52
N GLY A 224 -13.90 -6.44 4.68
CA GLY A 224 -14.33 -7.35 3.63
C GLY A 224 -13.35 -8.48 3.29
N LYS A 225 -12.25 -8.64 4.04
CA LYS A 225 -11.23 -9.66 3.80
C LYS A 225 -11.24 -10.72 4.90
N ARG A 226 -10.99 -11.97 4.51
CA ARG A 226 -10.58 -13.02 5.45
C ARG A 226 -9.08 -12.99 5.64
N SER A 227 -8.61 -13.34 6.83
CA SER A 227 -7.18 -13.32 7.20
C SER A 227 -6.77 -14.59 7.92
N ALA A 228 -5.77 -15.28 7.37
CA ALA A 228 -5.23 -16.51 7.94
C ALA A 228 -3.70 -16.49 8.00
N VAL A 229 -3.14 -17.24 8.94
CA VAL A 229 -1.69 -17.43 9.07
C VAL A 229 -1.30 -18.77 8.45
N LEU A 230 -0.36 -18.77 7.50
CA LEU A 230 0.08 -19.98 6.81
C LEU A 230 1.55 -19.86 6.36
N ASP A 231 2.31 -20.96 6.44
CA ASP A 231 3.64 -21.01 5.81
C ASP A 231 3.49 -21.14 4.29
N ALA A 232 4.11 -20.22 3.55
CA ALA A 232 4.16 -20.21 2.09
C ALA A 232 4.82 -21.44 1.47
N ARG A 233 5.50 -22.29 2.25
CA ARG A 233 6.06 -23.58 1.81
C ARG A 233 5.11 -24.76 1.96
N SER A 234 3.94 -24.56 2.56
CA SER A 234 2.99 -25.65 2.79
C SER A 234 2.25 -26.04 1.50
N GLY A 235 1.84 -27.31 1.40
CA GLY A 235 0.99 -27.76 0.28
C GLY A 235 -0.35 -27.01 0.21
N ARG A 236 -0.91 -26.63 1.38
CA ARG A 236 -2.12 -25.81 1.45
C ARG A 236 -1.95 -24.45 0.77
N PHE A 237 -0.79 -23.83 0.87
CA PHE A 237 -0.53 -22.56 0.21
C PHE A 237 -0.52 -22.70 -1.31
N GLU A 238 0.04 -23.78 -1.83
CA GLU A 238 0.01 -24.09 -3.26
C GLU A 238 -1.41 -24.38 -3.76
N GLU A 239 -2.25 -25.03 -2.96
CA GLU A 239 -3.69 -25.22 -3.27
C GLU A 239 -4.42 -23.87 -3.37
N LEU A 240 -4.10 -22.91 -2.49
CA LEU A 240 -4.63 -21.54 -2.58
C LEU A 240 -4.08 -20.81 -3.82
N LEU A 241 -2.81 -20.96 -4.18
CA LEU A 241 -2.34 -20.38 -5.44
C LEU A 241 -3.06 -20.98 -6.65
N ALA A 242 -3.29 -22.29 -6.64
CA ALA A 242 -4.00 -22.99 -7.70
C ALA A 242 -5.47 -22.56 -7.81
N ALA A 243 -6.13 -22.20 -6.71
CA ALA A 243 -7.54 -21.81 -6.71
C ALA A 243 -7.78 -20.30 -6.94
N ALA A 244 -6.76 -19.45 -6.84
CA ALA A 244 -6.86 -18.00 -7.05
C ALA A 244 -7.14 -17.62 -8.51
N ASP A 245 -7.83 -16.49 -8.72
CA ASP A 245 -7.87 -15.75 -9.99
C ASP A 245 -6.85 -14.61 -10.02
N VAL A 246 -6.60 -14.01 -8.85
CA VAL A 246 -5.65 -12.91 -8.66
C VAL A 246 -4.73 -13.23 -7.49
N VAL A 247 -3.44 -12.95 -7.63
CA VAL A 247 -2.50 -12.89 -6.50
C VAL A 247 -1.93 -11.47 -6.43
N VAL A 248 -1.95 -10.87 -5.23
CA VAL A 248 -1.36 -9.55 -4.99
C VAL A 248 -0.12 -9.68 -4.11
N LEU A 249 1.02 -9.22 -4.61
CA LEU A 249 2.35 -9.34 -4.01
C LEU A 249 2.82 -7.99 -3.48
N GLY A 250 3.02 -7.87 -2.17
CA GLY A 250 3.43 -6.61 -1.50
C GLY A 250 4.79 -6.67 -0.81
N TYR A 251 5.74 -7.40 -1.38
CA TYR A 251 7.09 -7.58 -0.83
C TYR A 251 8.17 -7.22 -1.85
N ARG A 252 9.42 -7.12 -1.40
CA ARG A 252 10.59 -6.96 -2.28
C ARG A 252 10.60 -8.08 -3.34
N PRO A 253 10.69 -7.76 -4.65
CA PRO A 253 10.68 -8.76 -5.71
C PRO A 253 11.68 -9.90 -5.46
N ALA A 254 12.94 -9.56 -5.17
CA ALA A 254 13.98 -10.57 -4.93
C ALA A 254 13.72 -11.44 -3.68
N ALA A 255 12.87 -11.02 -2.74
CA ALA A 255 12.47 -11.85 -1.61
C ALA A 255 11.37 -12.85 -1.97
N LEU A 256 10.47 -12.47 -2.87
CA LEU A 256 9.42 -13.34 -3.42
C LEU A 256 10.02 -14.40 -4.34
N ASP A 257 11.03 -14.04 -5.15
CA ASP A 257 11.72 -14.98 -6.03
C ASP A 257 12.36 -16.14 -5.26
N ARG A 258 12.96 -15.87 -4.10
CA ARG A 258 13.52 -16.92 -3.21
C ARG A 258 12.46 -17.86 -2.63
N LEU A 259 11.18 -17.52 -2.72
CA LEU A 259 10.05 -18.36 -2.32
C LEU A 259 9.35 -19.00 -3.54
N GLY A 260 9.86 -18.80 -4.76
CA GLY A 260 9.20 -19.26 -5.99
C GLY A 260 7.95 -18.47 -6.34
N LEU A 261 7.82 -17.24 -5.81
CA LEU A 261 6.68 -16.34 -6.01
C LEU A 261 7.00 -15.20 -6.97
N SER A 262 8.00 -15.39 -7.85
CA SER A 262 8.20 -14.48 -8.97
C SER A 262 6.98 -14.52 -9.89
N PRO A 263 6.61 -13.41 -10.55
CA PRO A 263 5.48 -13.43 -11.48
C PRO A 263 5.63 -14.45 -12.62
N SER A 264 6.85 -14.69 -13.11
CA SER A 264 7.12 -15.72 -14.12
C SER A 264 6.88 -17.13 -13.58
N ASP A 265 7.33 -17.44 -12.36
CA ASP A 265 7.13 -18.76 -11.77
C ASP A 265 5.64 -19.02 -11.47
N LEU A 266 4.94 -17.99 -10.97
CA LEU A 266 3.50 -18.05 -10.72
C LEU A 266 2.72 -18.27 -12.01
N ALA A 267 3.01 -17.52 -13.07
CA ALA A 267 2.34 -17.68 -14.36
C ALA A 267 2.61 -19.04 -15.01
N ALA A 268 3.80 -19.60 -14.82
CA ALA A 268 4.16 -20.92 -15.32
C ALA A 268 3.44 -22.05 -14.57
N ARG A 269 3.33 -21.95 -13.24
CA ARG A 269 2.68 -22.96 -12.38
C ARG A 269 1.14 -22.86 -12.39
N HIS A 270 0.62 -21.64 -12.52
CA HIS A 270 -0.82 -21.35 -12.51
C HIS A 270 -1.21 -20.49 -13.73
N PRO A 271 -1.37 -21.12 -14.91
CA PRO A 271 -1.85 -20.41 -16.11
C PRO A 271 -3.23 -19.78 -15.90
N GLY A 272 -3.43 -18.56 -16.42
CA GLY A 272 -4.67 -17.79 -16.28
C GLY A 272 -4.73 -16.88 -15.04
N LEU A 273 -3.64 -16.82 -14.26
CA LEU A 273 -3.54 -16.00 -13.06
C LEU A 273 -3.24 -14.54 -13.40
N VAL A 274 -3.93 -13.62 -12.75
CA VAL A 274 -3.57 -12.19 -12.73
C VAL A 274 -2.65 -11.94 -11.53
N ILE A 275 -1.46 -11.43 -11.78
CA ILE A 275 -0.43 -11.23 -10.76
C ILE A 275 -0.21 -9.72 -10.61
N ALA A 276 -0.66 -9.15 -9.51
CA ALA A 276 -0.38 -7.76 -9.18
C ALA A 276 0.84 -7.69 -8.26
N GLN A 277 1.86 -6.92 -8.62
CA GLN A 277 3.08 -6.77 -7.84
C GLN A 277 3.35 -5.30 -7.51
N LEU A 278 3.57 -5.04 -6.23
CA LEU A 278 3.92 -3.72 -5.72
C LEU A 278 5.18 -3.80 -4.87
N SER A 279 6.07 -2.83 -5.07
CA SER A 279 7.25 -2.63 -4.22
C SER A 279 7.51 -1.15 -3.97
N ALA A 280 8.43 -0.84 -3.06
CA ALA A 280 8.77 0.56 -2.79
C ALA A 280 9.58 1.19 -3.94
N TRP A 281 10.54 0.45 -4.51
CA TRP A 281 11.55 1.01 -5.43
C TRP A 281 11.47 0.49 -6.87
N GLY A 282 10.61 -0.49 -7.15
CA GLY A 282 10.46 -1.08 -8.48
C GLY A 282 11.55 -2.10 -8.82
N ASP A 283 11.55 -2.53 -10.07
CA ASP A 283 12.46 -3.58 -10.57
C ASP A 283 13.90 -3.10 -10.75
N ASP A 284 14.14 -1.78 -10.74
CA ASP A 284 15.48 -1.18 -10.72
C ASP A 284 16.24 -1.54 -9.43
N GLU A 285 15.51 -1.72 -8.33
CA GLU A 285 16.04 -1.87 -6.97
C GLU A 285 15.34 -3.04 -6.24
N PRO A 286 15.34 -4.27 -6.82
CA PRO A 286 14.45 -5.37 -6.41
C PRO A 286 14.79 -5.95 -5.03
N HIS A 287 15.98 -5.63 -4.52
CA HIS A 287 16.47 -6.05 -3.21
C HIS A 287 16.16 -5.04 -2.10
N ARG A 288 15.76 -3.82 -2.47
CA ARG A 288 15.74 -2.69 -1.54
C ARG A 288 14.41 -2.63 -0.81
N ALA A 289 14.49 -2.55 0.53
CA ALA A 289 13.31 -2.37 1.36
C ALA A 289 12.90 -0.89 1.35
N GLY A 290 11.60 -0.62 1.45
CA GLY A 290 11.12 0.75 1.50
C GLY A 290 9.71 0.83 2.05
N PHE A 291 9.35 2.05 2.40
CA PHE A 291 8.05 2.49 2.90
C PHE A 291 7.79 3.85 2.26
N ASP A 292 6.53 4.26 2.13
CA ASP A 292 6.16 5.55 1.55
C ASP A 292 7.02 6.70 2.13
N SER A 293 7.11 6.80 3.45
CA SER A 293 7.93 7.82 4.10
C SER A 293 9.44 7.79 3.78
N LEU A 294 10.01 6.63 3.44
CA LEU A 294 11.40 6.54 2.97
C LEU A 294 11.51 6.99 1.51
N VAL A 295 10.53 6.63 0.68
CA VAL A 295 10.48 7.07 -0.71
C VAL A 295 10.33 8.60 -0.78
N GLN A 296 9.46 9.19 0.05
CA GLN A 296 9.32 10.65 0.14
C GLN A 296 10.66 11.35 0.45
N ALA A 297 11.42 10.79 1.38
CA ALA A 297 12.70 11.36 1.81
C ALA A 297 13.75 11.30 0.69
N GLU A 298 13.89 10.16 0.03
CA GLU A 298 14.94 9.97 -0.98
C GLU A 298 14.58 10.52 -2.36
N SER A 299 13.28 10.68 -2.68
CA SER A 299 12.84 11.27 -3.95
C SER A 299 12.84 12.80 -3.93
N GLY A 300 13.08 13.43 -2.78
CA GLY A 300 13.05 14.89 -2.63
C GLY A 300 11.71 15.49 -2.23
N ILE A 301 10.64 14.69 -2.16
CA ILE A 301 9.31 15.14 -1.70
C ILE A 301 9.42 15.79 -0.32
N SER A 302 10.19 15.20 0.60
CA SER A 302 10.34 15.75 1.94
C SER A 302 11.01 17.13 1.98
N MET A 303 11.90 17.45 1.04
CA MET A 303 12.46 18.81 0.94
C MET A 303 11.51 19.76 0.25
N VAL A 304 10.72 19.31 -0.72
CA VAL A 304 9.63 20.11 -1.32
C VAL A 304 8.60 20.49 -0.25
N GLU A 305 8.25 19.58 0.64
CA GLU A 305 7.31 19.83 1.75
C GLU A 305 7.92 20.58 2.94
N SER A 306 9.20 20.93 2.88
CA SER A 306 9.84 21.71 3.92
C SER A 306 9.20 23.10 4.04
N ALA A 307 8.80 23.48 5.26
CA ALA A 307 8.19 24.78 5.51
C ALA A 307 9.20 25.93 5.49
N ASP A 308 10.43 25.65 5.95
CA ASP A 308 11.54 26.60 6.10
C ASP A 308 12.65 26.38 5.06
N GLY A 309 12.56 25.32 4.25
CA GLY A 309 13.61 24.93 3.29
C GLY A 309 14.78 24.18 3.93
N GLU A 310 14.78 23.97 5.25
CA GLU A 310 15.88 23.34 5.99
C GLU A 310 15.47 22.02 6.64
N ARG A 311 14.29 21.99 7.27
CA ARG A 311 13.77 20.80 7.97
C ARG A 311 12.86 20.02 7.02
N PRO A 312 13.11 18.72 6.80
CA PRO A 312 12.27 17.90 5.94
C PRO A 312 10.82 17.85 6.44
N GLY A 313 9.88 18.02 5.51
CA GLY A 313 8.45 17.82 5.70
C GLY A 313 7.98 16.43 5.26
N ALA A 314 6.68 16.19 5.38
CA ALA A 314 6.03 14.97 4.94
C ALA A 314 4.71 15.31 4.23
N LEU A 315 4.28 14.43 3.33
CA LEU A 315 2.95 14.52 2.73
C LEU A 315 1.85 14.44 3.82
N PRO A 316 0.65 15.01 3.57
CA PRO A 316 -0.44 15.02 4.55
C PRO A 316 -1.05 13.63 4.83
N ALA A 317 -0.60 12.60 4.11
CA ALA A 317 -1.06 11.22 4.15
C ALA A 317 0.08 10.28 3.69
N GLN A 318 -0.09 8.95 3.83
CA GLN A 318 0.71 7.97 3.07
C GLN A 318 0.21 7.92 1.61
N ALA A 319 0.29 9.08 0.93
CA ALA A 319 -0.39 9.30 -0.33
C ALA A 319 0.16 8.41 -1.46
N LEU A 320 1.47 8.10 -1.44
CA LEU A 320 2.05 7.20 -2.45
C LEU A 320 1.48 5.80 -2.26
N ASP A 321 1.34 5.34 -1.02
CA ASP A 321 0.78 4.04 -0.70
C ASP A 321 -0.69 3.93 -1.14
N HIS A 322 -1.54 4.89 -0.74
CA HIS A 322 -2.96 4.88 -1.10
C HIS A 322 -3.17 4.98 -2.61
N SER A 323 -2.47 5.89 -3.29
CA SER A 323 -2.58 6.04 -4.74
C SER A 323 -2.10 4.80 -5.48
N ALA A 324 -0.97 4.21 -5.07
CA ALA A 324 -0.51 2.93 -5.63
C ALA A 324 -1.57 1.83 -5.46
N GLY A 325 -2.20 1.73 -4.28
CA GLY A 325 -3.22 0.74 -4.00
C GLY A 325 -4.46 0.86 -4.90
N TYR A 326 -5.01 2.08 -5.04
CA TYR A 326 -6.18 2.32 -5.90
C TYR A 326 -5.86 2.09 -7.38
N LEU A 327 -4.71 2.57 -7.86
CA LEU A 327 -4.29 2.38 -9.24
C LEU A 327 -4.02 0.91 -9.57
N LEU A 328 -3.43 0.16 -8.63
CA LEU A 328 -3.22 -1.27 -8.79
C LEU A 328 -4.53 -2.05 -8.84
N ALA A 329 -5.50 -1.71 -7.98
CA ALA A 329 -6.84 -2.30 -8.02
C ALA A 329 -7.53 -1.99 -9.36
N ALA A 330 -7.44 -0.75 -9.84
CA ALA A 330 -8.00 -0.34 -11.12
C ALA A 330 -7.44 -1.18 -12.28
N ALA A 331 -6.12 -1.38 -12.32
CA ALA A 331 -5.46 -2.18 -13.34
C ALA A 331 -5.80 -3.68 -13.25
N VAL A 332 -5.99 -4.23 -12.03
CA VAL A 332 -6.49 -5.60 -11.85
C VAL A 332 -7.90 -5.76 -12.42
N ILE A 333 -8.80 -4.82 -12.15
CA ILE A 333 -10.17 -4.83 -12.68
C ILE A 333 -10.15 -4.76 -14.21
N ASP A 334 -9.36 -3.84 -14.77
CA ASP A 334 -9.20 -3.69 -16.22
C ASP A 334 -8.70 -4.97 -16.89
N VAL A 335 -7.70 -5.63 -16.29
CA VAL A 335 -7.19 -6.92 -16.80
C VAL A 335 -8.25 -8.01 -16.75
N LEU A 336 -9.00 -8.11 -15.65
CA LEU A 336 -10.06 -9.10 -15.48
C LEU A 336 -11.22 -8.89 -16.47
N GLU A 337 -11.56 -7.65 -16.81
CA GLU A 337 -12.66 -7.29 -17.70
C GLU A 337 -12.27 -7.35 -19.19
N ARG A 338 -11.15 -6.71 -19.57
CA ARG A 338 -10.82 -6.42 -20.97
C ARG A 338 -9.76 -7.32 -21.58
N HIS A 339 -8.91 -7.91 -20.74
CA HIS A 339 -7.71 -8.59 -21.19
C HIS A 339 -7.73 -10.10 -20.93
N ARG A 340 -8.63 -10.59 -20.07
CA ARG A 340 -8.82 -12.03 -19.85
C ARG A 340 -9.50 -12.68 -21.06
N ARG A 341 -8.67 -13.17 -21.98
CA ARG A 341 -9.03 -14.31 -22.83
C ARG A 341 -8.77 -15.58 -22.02
N ASP A 342 -9.51 -16.65 -22.33
CA ASP A 342 -9.37 -17.93 -21.63
C ASP A 342 -7.90 -18.38 -21.62
N GLY A 343 -7.29 -18.32 -20.42
CA GLY A 343 -5.97 -18.90 -20.14
C GLY A 343 -4.75 -18.01 -20.15
N ASP A 344 -4.89 -16.73 -20.46
CA ASP A 344 -3.75 -15.82 -20.41
C ASP A 344 -3.44 -15.40 -18.98
N SER A 345 -2.19 -15.59 -18.56
CA SER A 345 -1.67 -14.96 -17.33
C SER A 345 -1.25 -13.53 -17.61
N TRP A 346 -1.45 -12.64 -16.64
CA TRP A 346 -1.13 -11.22 -16.76
C TRP A 346 -0.36 -10.76 -15.54
N VAL A 347 0.54 -9.81 -15.72
CA VAL A 347 1.26 -9.17 -14.62
C VAL A 347 1.03 -7.67 -14.68
N VAL A 348 0.60 -7.12 -13.54
CA VAL A 348 0.45 -5.69 -13.30
C VAL A 348 1.50 -5.27 -12.29
N ARG A 349 2.29 -4.23 -12.58
CA ARG A 349 3.34 -3.75 -11.68
C ARG A 349 3.32 -2.24 -11.49
N THR A 350 3.65 -1.81 -10.27
CA THR A 350 4.05 -0.43 -9.99
C THR A 350 4.98 -0.35 -8.79
N SER A 351 5.46 0.85 -8.48
CA SER A 351 6.24 1.11 -7.27
C SER A 351 5.93 2.46 -6.66
N LEU A 352 6.12 2.59 -5.35
CA LEU A 352 5.98 3.86 -4.65
C LEU A 352 6.92 4.93 -5.25
N ARG A 353 8.14 4.56 -5.65
CA ARG A 353 9.08 5.47 -6.33
C ARG A 353 8.56 5.96 -7.67
N ARG A 354 7.82 5.13 -8.43
CA ARG A 354 7.16 5.53 -9.68
C ARG A 354 5.96 6.45 -9.43
N ILE A 355 5.17 6.21 -8.38
CA ILE A 355 4.10 7.13 -7.95
C ILE A 355 4.68 8.47 -7.49
N ALA A 356 5.79 8.47 -6.74
CA ALA A 356 6.49 9.67 -6.32
C ALA A 356 6.98 10.50 -7.53
N ALA A 357 7.56 9.84 -8.54
CA ALA A 357 7.97 10.50 -9.78
C ALA A 357 6.79 11.12 -10.53
N GLU A 358 5.62 10.46 -10.51
CA GLU A 358 4.38 11.02 -11.07
C GLU A 358 3.98 12.29 -10.34
N LEU A 359 3.86 12.23 -9.00
CA LEU A 359 3.47 13.35 -8.16
C LEU A 359 4.41 14.55 -8.32
N LEU A 360 5.72 14.33 -8.39
CA LEU A 360 6.73 15.38 -8.61
C LEU A 360 6.64 16.01 -10.01
N GLY A 361 6.05 15.29 -10.99
CA GLY A 361 5.78 15.80 -12.33
C GLY A 361 4.45 16.55 -12.47
N MET A 362 3.55 16.45 -11.48
CA MET A 362 2.26 17.15 -11.49
C MET A 362 2.44 18.66 -11.21
N PRO A 363 1.45 19.51 -11.57
CA PRO A 363 1.49 20.93 -11.25
C PRO A 363 1.71 21.20 -9.77
N ARG A 364 2.46 22.26 -9.44
CA ARG A 364 2.73 22.62 -8.04
C ARG A 364 1.72 23.60 -7.49
N ASN A 365 1.51 23.50 -6.18
CA ASN A 365 0.78 24.49 -5.40
C ASN A 365 1.78 25.53 -4.87
N ARG A 366 1.54 26.82 -5.12
CA ARG A 366 2.43 27.90 -4.64
C ARG A 366 2.50 27.95 -3.11
N HIS A 367 1.38 27.63 -2.47
CA HIS A 367 1.26 27.45 -1.03
C HIS A 367 0.43 26.19 -0.78
N PRO A 368 0.72 25.40 0.27
CA PRO A 368 -0.20 24.36 0.67
C PRO A 368 -1.55 25.01 0.95
N GLU A 369 -2.63 24.38 0.47
CA GLU A 369 -3.98 24.82 0.82
C GLU A 369 -4.16 24.83 2.34
N VAL A 370 -5.03 25.70 2.85
CA VAL A 370 -5.33 25.71 4.28
C VAL A 370 -6.08 24.43 4.62
N GLU A 371 -5.61 23.71 5.64
CA GLU A 371 -6.34 22.54 6.15
C GLU A 371 -7.73 22.99 6.60
N ARG A 372 -8.76 22.42 5.96
CA ARG A 372 -10.15 22.65 6.36
C ARG A 372 -10.61 21.56 7.31
N GLU A 373 -11.46 21.94 8.25
CA GLU A 373 -12.14 20.99 9.12
C GLU A 373 -13.11 20.13 8.30
N ILE A 374 -13.03 18.82 8.48
CA ILE A 374 -13.90 17.84 7.84
C ILE A 374 -14.74 17.21 8.95
N ASP A 375 -16.07 17.15 8.76
CA ASP A 375 -16.95 16.41 9.66
C ASP A 375 -16.68 14.89 9.55
N LEU A 376 -15.84 14.39 10.45
CA LEU A 376 -15.45 12.98 10.47
C LEU A 376 -16.65 12.03 10.67
N SER A 377 -17.75 12.49 11.28
CA SER A 377 -18.92 11.66 11.54
C SER A 377 -19.61 11.23 10.24
N ALA A 378 -19.56 12.07 9.20
CA ALA A 378 -20.09 11.76 7.87
C ALA A 378 -19.21 10.78 7.06
N HIS A 379 -17.93 10.65 7.45
CA HIS A 379 -16.91 9.94 6.67
C HIS A 379 -16.27 8.75 7.41
N THR A 380 -16.77 8.41 8.58
CA THR A 380 -16.34 7.24 9.35
C THR A 380 -17.50 6.25 9.57
N ALA A 381 -17.16 5.03 9.94
CA ALA A 381 -18.13 4.02 10.37
C ALA A 381 -17.55 3.24 11.56
N THR A 382 -18.44 2.81 12.45
CA THR A 382 -18.10 2.07 13.67
C THR A 382 -18.62 0.65 13.60
N PHE A 383 -17.80 -0.29 14.07
CA PHE A 383 -18.05 -1.72 14.07
C PHE A 383 -17.71 -2.32 15.43
N GLU A 384 -18.34 -3.45 15.77
CA GLU A 384 -17.94 -4.29 16.89
C GLU A 384 -17.04 -5.41 16.36
N VAL A 385 -15.77 -5.45 16.79
CA VAL A 385 -14.76 -6.40 16.31
C VAL A 385 -14.02 -6.98 17.51
N GLY A 386 -14.14 -8.29 17.74
CA GLY A 386 -13.45 -8.95 18.85
C GLY A 386 -13.81 -8.43 20.25
N GLY A 387 -14.99 -7.81 20.42
CA GLY A 387 -15.40 -7.19 21.68
C GLY A 387 -14.93 -5.75 21.87
N HIS A 388 -14.31 -5.16 20.85
CA HIS A 388 -13.89 -3.76 20.83
C HIS A 388 -14.70 -2.96 19.81
N ARG A 389 -14.96 -1.69 20.14
CA ARG A 389 -15.64 -0.76 19.25
C ARG A 389 -14.62 -0.06 18.36
N VAL A 390 -14.59 -0.43 17.09
CA VAL A 390 -13.60 0.04 16.11
C VAL A 390 -14.24 1.04 15.16
N SER A 391 -13.76 2.29 15.14
CA SER A 391 -14.18 3.31 14.17
C SER A 391 -13.12 3.52 13.10
N THR A 392 -13.50 3.48 11.82
CA THR A 392 -12.59 3.50 10.65
C THR A 392 -13.08 4.49 9.60
N ALA A 393 -12.19 4.89 8.69
CA ALA A 393 -12.57 5.67 7.50
C ALA A 393 -13.53 4.87 6.60
N ARG A 394 -14.58 5.53 6.10
CA ARG A 394 -15.39 4.97 5.02
C ARG A 394 -14.57 4.84 3.73
N PRO A 395 -14.89 3.87 2.85
CA PRO A 395 -14.24 3.76 1.55
C PRO A 395 -14.34 5.04 0.73
N ALA A 396 -13.26 5.35 0.00
CA ALA A 396 -13.23 6.48 -0.92
C ALA A 396 -14.12 6.28 -2.16
N LEU A 397 -14.44 5.03 -2.51
CA LEU A 397 -15.29 4.70 -3.66
C LEU A 397 -16.76 5.06 -3.34
N PRO A 398 -17.52 5.62 -4.30
CA PRO A 398 -18.93 5.94 -4.11
C PRO A 398 -19.80 4.68 -4.14
N GLY A 399 -20.94 4.71 -3.44
CA GLY A 399 -21.99 3.69 -3.59
C GLY A 399 -21.64 2.28 -3.10
N VAL A 400 -20.50 2.07 -2.45
CA VAL A 400 -20.11 0.75 -1.91
C VAL A 400 -20.44 0.63 -0.42
N GLU A 401 -20.99 -0.51 -0.05
CA GLU A 401 -21.05 -0.95 1.34
C GLU A 401 -19.74 -1.64 1.73
N PHE A 402 -19.43 -1.66 3.03
CA PHE A 402 -18.23 -2.32 3.51
C PHE A 402 -18.45 -2.99 4.86
N ALA A 403 -17.96 -4.22 4.97
CA ALA A 403 -18.09 -5.03 6.17
C ALA A 403 -17.00 -4.67 7.20
N ALA A 404 -17.26 -5.01 8.45
CA ALA A 404 -16.25 -4.98 9.50
C ALA A 404 -15.03 -5.85 9.12
N PRO A 405 -13.82 -5.50 9.55
CA PRO A 405 -12.67 -6.39 9.43
C PRO A 405 -12.86 -7.60 10.35
N HIS A 406 -12.34 -8.76 9.93
CA HIS A 406 -12.17 -9.90 10.83
C HIS A 406 -11.01 -9.63 11.81
N LEU A 407 -10.85 -10.49 12.82
CA LEU A 407 -9.63 -10.46 13.62
C LEU A 407 -8.45 -10.99 12.80
N TRP A 408 -7.27 -10.42 13.00
CA TRP A 408 -6.10 -10.83 12.23
C TRP A 408 -5.78 -12.32 12.49
N GLY A 409 -5.71 -13.10 11.40
CA GLY A 409 -5.38 -14.52 11.48
C GLY A 409 -6.48 -15.42 12.05
N SER A 410 -7.70 -14.94 12.24
CA SER A 410 -8.79 -15.73 12.82
C SER A 410 -9.46 -16.70 11.83
N ASP A 411 -9.27 -16.49 10.52
CA ASP A 411 -9.91 -17.31 9.49
C ASP A 411 -9.10 -18.55 9.13
N GLN A 412 -9.78 -19.51 8.49
CA GLN A 412 -9.14 -20.70 7.94
C GLN A 412 -8.55 -20.41 6.55
N PRO A 413 -7.37 -20.97 6.22
CA PRO A 413 -6.73 -20.75 4.92
C PRO A 413 -7.35 -21.65 3.82
N VAL A 414 -8.64 -21.47 3.53
CA VAL A 414 -9.41 -22.23 2.54
C VAL A 414 -10.45 -21.35 1.83
N TRP A 415 -10.78 -21.65 0.56
CA TRP A 415 -11.95 -21.11 -0.14
C TRP A 415 -13.10 -22.09 -0.21
#